data_AF-A0A011Q3W0-F1
#
_entry.id   AF-A0A011Q3W0-F1
#
_cell.length_a   1.000
_cell.length_b   1.000
_cell.length_c   1.000
_cell.angle_alpha   90.00
_cell.angle_beta   90.00
_cell.angle_gamma   90.00
#
_symmetry.space_group_name_H-M   'P 1'
#
loop_
_entity.id
_entity.type
_entity.pdbx_description
1 polymer ?
#
loop_
_entity_poly.entity_id
_entity_poly.type
_entity_poly.pdbx_seq_one_letter_code
_entity_poly.pdbx_strand_id
1 'polypeptide(L)'
;MECFHIDESGYTGFDLLNAEQRFQGATAVAISNEKAAKLIQAHFPKLQAPELKYHALARRPGYRQPLLDLQRAVLSQHKCVTYVCDKRFLLILMSAST
;
A
#
# COMPACT_ATOMS: atom_id res chain seq x y z
N MET A 1 -12.14 17.32 3.36
CA MET A 1 -12.43 15.87 3.16
C MET A 1 -11.14 15.12 3.39
N GLU A 2 -11.17 13.97 4.06
CA GLU A 2 -9.98 13.16 4.35
C GLU A 2 -9.58 12.41 3.07
N CYS A 3 -8.31 12.51 2.64
CA CYS A 3 -7.80 11.84 1.43
C CYS A 3 -7.20 10.48 1.81
N PHE A 4 -7.57 9.42 1.08
CA PHE A 4 -7.04 8.08 1.25
C PHE A 4 -6.24 7.70 0.01
N HIS A 5 -5.00 7.27 0.22
CA HIS A 5 -4.18 6.67 -0.82
C HIS A 5 -4.33 5.15 -0.75
N ILE A 6 -4.69 4.54 -1.87
CA ILE A 6 -4.98 3.10 -1.98
C ILE A 6 -3.92 2.45 -2.85
N ASP A 7 -3.42 1.29 -2.42
CA ASP A 7 -2.59 0.39 -3.22
C ASP A 7 -3.20 -1.01 -3.22
N GLU A 8 -3.16 -1.68 -4.38
CA GLU A 8 -3.87 -2.92 -4.66
C GLU A 8 -2.93 -3.99 -5.21
N SER A 9 -3.26 -5.25 -4.93
CA SER A 9 -2.50 -6.41 -5.37
C SER A 9 -3.42 -7.57 -5.74
N GLY A 10 -2.92 -8.46 -6.60
CA GLY A 10 -3.67 -9.63 -7.06
C GLY A 10 -4.64 -9.33 -8.20
N TYR A 11 -4.44 -8.28 -8.98
CA TYR A 11 -5.20 -8.07 -10.21
C TYR A 11 -4.87 -9.14 -11.27
N THR A 12 -5.88 -9.88 -11.72
CA THR A 12 -5.75 -10.93 -12.75
C THR A 12 -6.43 -10.60 -14.07
N GLY A 13 -6.93 -9.37 -14.24
CA GLY A 13 -7.63 -8.95 -15.46
C GLY A 13 -8.88 -9.76 -15.73
N PHE A 14 -8.98 -10.32 -16.94
CA PHE A 14 -10.13 -11.13 -17.37
C PHE A 14 -10.22 -12.47 -16.64
N ASP A 15 -9.12 -12.97 -16.08
CA ASP A 15 -9.07 -14.22 -15.32
C ASP A 15 -9.26 -13.97 -13.82
N LEU A 16 -10.36 -13.28 -13.47
CA LEU A 16 -10.60 -12.82 -12.09
C LEU A 16 -10.57 -13.98 -11.08
N LEU A 17 -11.09 -15.16 -11.45
CA LEU A 17 -11.19 -16.32 -10.58
C LEU A 17 -10.02 -17.31 -10.72
N ASN A 18 -8.87 -16.87 -11.21
CA ASN A 18 -7.66 -17.68 -11.31
C ASN A 18 -7.34 -18.38 -9.98
N ALA A 19 -7.30 -19.72 -10.00
CA ALA A 19 -7.07 -20.53 -8.80
C ALA A 19 -5.67 -20.34 -8.18
N GLU A 20 -4.66 -20.06 -9.01
CA GLU A 20 -3.27 -19.78 -8.59
C GLU A 20 -3.13 -18.39 -7.96
N GLN A 21 -4.09 -17.48 -8.23
CA GLN A 21 -4.14 -16.12 -7.68
C GLN A 21 -5.50 -15.80 -7.06
N ARG A 22 -5.92 -16.66 -6.14
CA ARG A 22 -7.25 -16.62 -5.49
C ARG A 22 -7.51 -15.36 -4.67
N PHE A 23 -6.46 -14.76 -4.10
CA PHE A 23 -6.60 -13.63 -3.19
C PHE A 23 -6.29 -12.32 -3.91
N GLN A 24 -7.05 -11.30 -3.53
CA GLN A 24 -6.71 -9.90 -3.77
C GLN A 24 -6.49 -9.21 -2.44
N GLY A 25 -5.58 -8.26 -2.40
CA GLY A 25 -5.34 -7.44 -1.23
C GLY A 25 -5.33 -5.99 -1.61
N ALA A 26 -5.90 -5.14 -0.76
CA ALA A 26 -5.70 -3.71 -0.88
C ALA A 26 -5.42 -3.09 0.49
N THR A 27 -4.69 -1.99 0.47
CA THR A 27 -4.42 -1.17 1.65
C THR A 27 -4.76 0.27 1.33
N ALA A 28 -5.44 0.94 2.27
CA ALA A 28 -5.71 2.37 2.20
C ALA A 28 -5.12 3.07 3.43
N VAL A 29 -4.48 4.23 3.22
CA VAL A 29 -3.91 5.05 4.28
C VAL A 29 -4.38 6.49 4.15
N ALA A 30 -4.91 7.06 5.24
CA ALA A 30 -5.24 8.47 5.35
C ALA A 30 -3.99 9.29 5.69
N ILE A 31 -3.26 9.73 4.66
CA ILE A 31 -2.05 10.54 4.83
C ILE A 31 -1.97 11.62 3.75
N SER A 32 -1.58 12.84 4.11
CA SER A 32 -1.33 13.89 3.14
C SER A 32 0.08 13.78 2.56
N ASN A 33 0.30 14.33 1.37
CA ASN A 33 1.62 14.35 0.75
C ASN A 33 2.68 15.03 1.64
N GLU A 34 2.33 16.10 2.36
CA GLU A 34 3.27 16.77 3.27
C GLU A 34 3.65 15.89 4.47
N LYS A 35 2.69 15.15 5.04
CA LYS A 35 2.95 14.22 6.14
C LYS A 35 3.78 13.03 5.68
N ALA A 36 3.48 12.48 4.50
CA ALA A 36 4.26 11.41 3.89
C ALA A 36 5.71 11.85 3.65
N ALA A 37 5.92 13.03 3.09
CA ALA A 37 7.27 13.58 2.87
C ALA A 37 8.06 13.75 4.18
N LYS A 38 7.41 14.22 5.25
CA LYS A 38 8.04 14.34 6.58
C LYS A 38 8.43 12.98 7.17
N LEU A 39 7.56 11.97 7.06
CA LEU A 39 7.87 10.61 7.52
C LEU A 39 9.05 10.02 6.74
N ILE A 40 9.04 10.18 5.41
CA ILE A 40 10.14 9.71 4.55
C ILE A 40 11.45 10.38 4.96
N GLN A 41 11.46 11.71 5.14
CA GLN A 41 12.67 12.44 5.52
C GLN A 41 13.18 12.03 6.91
N ALA A 42 12.28 11.74 7.86
CA ALA A 42 12.65 11.34 9.22
C ALA A 42 13.33 9.96 9.27
N HIS A 43 12.84 8.99 8.49
CA HIS A 43 13.37 7.62 8.49
C HIS A 43 14.46 7.40 7.43
N PHE A 44 14.46 8.17 6.34
CA PHE A 44 15.37 8.01 5.20
C PHE A 44 16.03 9.35 4.81
N PRO A 45 16.78 10.01 5.72
CA PRO A 45 17.27 11.38 5.52
C PRO A 45 18.26 11.56 4.36
N LYS A 46 18.86 10.46 3.89
CA LYS A 46 19.80 10.43 2.76
C LYS A 46 19.13 10.05 1.43
N LEU A 47 17.83 9.78 1.42
CA LEU A 47 17.10 9.38 0.23
C LEU A 47 16.81 10.61 -0.64
N GLN A 48 17.31 10.59 -1.88
CA GLN A 48 17.07 11.65 -2.88
C GLN A 48 15.99 11.26 -3.90
N ALA A 49 15.49 10.02 -3.82
CA ALA A 49 14.50 9.52 -4.77
C ALA A 49 13.13 10.15 -4.46
N PRO A 50 12.35 10.55 -5.49
CA PRO A 50 11.03 11.13 -5.30
C PRO A 50 10.00 10.12 -4.78
N GLU A 51 10.30 8.82 -4.85
CA GLU A 51 9.42 7.75 -4.42
C GLU A 51 10.17 6.68 -3.62
N LEU A 52 9.52 6.17 -2.58
CA LEU A 52 10.03 5.13 -1.70
C LEU A 52 9.66 3.73 -2.24
N LYS A 53 10.51 3.17 -3.11
CA LYS A 53 10.28 1.83 -3.67
C LYS A 53 10.70 0.74 -2.67
N TYR A 54 9.71 0.05 -2.07
CA TYR A 54 9.94 -1.00 -1.07
C TYR A 54 10.94 -2.08 -1.53
N HIS A 55 10.76 -2.62 -2.73
CA HIS A 55 11.60 -3.69 -3.27
C HIS A 55 13.10 -3.30 -3.36
N ALA A 56 13.40 -2.02 -3.62
CA ALA A 56 14.76 -1.53 -3.71
C ALA A 56 15.39 -1.32 -2.34
N LEU A 57 14.58 -0.90 -1.35
CA LEU A 57 15.04 -0.59 0.00
C LEU A 57 15.17 -1.84 0.87
N ALA A 58 14.25 -2.80 0.75
CA ALA A 58 14.28 -4.05 1.52
C ALA A 58 15.54 -4.89 1.26
N ARG A 59 16.15 -4.74 0.08
CA ARG A 59 17.42 -5.39 -0.28
C ARG A 59 18.64 -4.78 0.44
N ARG A 60 18.53 -3.55 0.97
CA ARG A 60 19.62 -2.85 1.66
C ARG A 60 19.55 -3.12 3.17
N PRO A 61 20.51 -3.85 3.77
CA PRO A 61 20.44 -4.22 5.19
C PRO A 61 20.26 -3.02 6.13
N GLY A 62 20.94 -1.90 5.84
CA GLY A 62 20.84 -0.66 6.63
C GLY A 62 19.48 0.03 6.60
N TYR A 63 18.56 -0.39 5.73
CA TYR A 63 17.20 0.16 5.65
C TYR A 63 16.12 -0.76 6.22
N ARG A 64 16.47 -1.95 6.72
CA ARG A 64 15.49 -2.85 7.36
C ARG A 64 14.81 -2.21 8.57
N GLN A 65 15.60 -1.66 9.50
CA GLN A 65 15.05 -1.03 10.70
C GLN A 65 14.23 0.25 10.37
N PRO A 66 14.74 1.19 9.53
CA PRO A 66 13.93 2.32 9.07
C PRO A 66 12.60 1.94 8.40
N LEU A 67 12.55 0.85 7.61
CA LEU A 67 11.31 0.37 7.01
C LEU A 67 10.30 -0.09 8.07
N LEU A 68 10.74 -0.81 9.10
CA LEU A 68 9.88 -1.25 10.19
C LEU A 68 9.39 -0.07 11.04
N ASP A 69 10.27 0.90 11.30
CA ASP A 69 9.91 2.08 12.07
C ASP A 69 8.93 2.98 11.31
N LEU A 70 9.10 3.13 9.99
CA LEU A 70 8.14 3.81 9.13
C LEU A 70 6.77 3.13 9.18
N GLN A 71 6.71 1.80 9.03
CA GLN A 71 5.45 1.04 9.12
C GLN A 71 4.77 1.24 10.49
N ARG A 72 5.54 1.17 11.58
CA ARG A 72 5.01 1.41 12.93
C ARG A 72 4.47 2.83 13.08
N ALA A 73 5.17 3.84 12.55
CA ALA A 73 4.73 5.23 12.59
C ALA A 73 3.43 5.43 11.81
N VAL A 74 3.34 4.87 10.60
CA VAL A 74 2.11 4.93 9.77
C VAL A 74 0.94 4.28 10.51
N LEU A 75 1.09 3.05 10.99
CA LEU A 75 0.01 2.30 11.65
C LEU A 75 -0.45 2.91 12.99
N SER A 76 0.43 3.62 13.70
CA SER A 76 0.09 4.25 14.99
C SER A 76 -0.46 5.68 14.89
N GLN A 77 -0.17 6.38 13.79
CA GLN A 77 -0.50 7.82 13.65
C GLN A 77 -1.55 8.10 12.57
N HIS A 78 -1.89 7.11 11.74
CA HIS A 78 -2.80 7.28 10.61
C HIS A 78 -3.88 6.21 10.57
N LYS A 79 -5.06 6.59 10.08
CA LYS A 79 -6.11 5.63 9.78
C LYS A 79 -5.64 4.77 8.61
N CYS A 80 -5.59 3.47 8.83
CA CYS A 80 -5.19 2.49 7.85
C CYS A 80 -6.22 1.37 7.82
N VAL A 81 -6.51 0.84 6.64
CA VAL A 81 -7.24 -0.40 6.48
C VAL A 81 -6.50 -1.26 5.48
N THR A 82 -6.35 -2.54 5.80
CA THR A 82 -5.85 -3.56 4.89
C THR A 82 -6.87 -4.68 4.87
N TYR A 83 -7.25 -5.12 3.68
CA TYR A 83 -8.03 -6.33 3.52
C TYR A 83 -7.30 -7.34 2.65
N VAL A 84 -7.57 -8.61 2.91
CA VAL A 84 -7.27 -9.72 2.02
C VAL A 84 -8.59 -10.43 1.78
N CYS A 85 -8.98 -10.51 0.52
CA CYS A 85 -10.26 -11.05 0.09
C CYS A 85 -10.01 -12.22 -0.86
N ASP A 86 -10.63 -13.37 -0.59
CA ASP A 86 -10.75 -14.43 -1.58
C ASP A 86 -11.72 -13.95 -2.66
N LYS A 87 -11.25 -13.88 -3.90
CA LYS A 87 -11.99 -13.30 -5.03
C LYS A 87 -13.32 -13.99 -5.29
N ARG A 88 -13.51 -15.25 -4.84
CA ARG A 88 -14.80 -15.96 -4.92
C ARG A 88 -15.90 -15.30 -4.09
N PHE A 89 -15.53 -14.57 -3.05
CA PHE A 89 -16.46 -13.86 -2.16
C PHE A 89 -16.45 -12.35 -2.42
N LEU A 90 -15.74 -11.88 -3.44
CA LEU A 90 -15.78 -10.48 -3.83
C LEU A 90 -17.13 -10.18 -4.49
N LEU A 91 -17.84 -9.20 -3.94
CA LEU A 91 -19.02 -8.66 -4.61
C LEU A 91 -18.59 -7.79 -5.79
N ILE A 92 -18.94 -8.19 -7.00
CA ILE A 92 -18.66 -7.44 -8.23
C ILE A 92 -19.95 -6.69 -8.62
N LEU A 93 -19.98 -5.38 -8.42
CA LEU A 93 -21.00 -4.51 -8.98
C LEU A 93 -20.50 -3.97 -10.32
N MET A 94 -21.04 -4.49 -11.42
CA MET A 94 -20.80 -3.90 -12.73
C MET A 94 -21.66 -2.64 -12.86
N SER A 95 -21.02 -1.47 -12.89
CA SER A 95 -21.68 -0.23 -13.30
C SER A 95 -21.72 -0.18 -14.83
N ALA A 96 -22.93 -0.22 -15.41
CA ALA A 96 -23.10 0.06 -16.82
C ALA A 96 -22.78 1.55 -17.08
N SER A 97 -21.76 1.82 -17.88
CA SER A 97 -21.56 3.14 -18.48
C SER A 97 -22.51 3.24 -19.69
N THR A 98 -23.58 4.04 -19.55
CA THR A 98 -24.40 4.54 -20.66
C THR A 98 -23.68 5.64 -21.42
#